data_AF-A0A2K8P2F3-F1
#
_entry.id   AF-A0A2K8P2F3-F1
#
_cell.length_a   1.000
_cell.length_b   1.000
_cell.length_c   1.000
_cell.angle_alpha   90.00
_cell.angle_beta   90.00
_cell.angle_gamma   90.00
#
_symmetry.space_group_name_H-M   'P 1'
#
loop_
_entity.id
_entity.type
_entity.pdbx_description
1 polymer ?
#
loop_
_entity_poly.entity_id
_entity_poly.type
_entity_poly.pdbx_seq_one_letter_code
_entity_poly.pdbx_strand_id
1 'polypeptide(L)'
;MKKLIALLGAFTLTASSASLVVACGNTAIPAYDNFAKLANATKPTLNDEGSIEQKGSTLVYYIGAQDNLSSLSFEYALKESVNLEQSASLDEAFDKLNESNASSTNTFGGKFKGIGEALGTNNTNGTDALNLVETNVTYNKKKDLWYFENQTELNTFSYTATGTKIELHGTTVDTVGDLWTDKATKKILNDWIKPSIARMVYANIDKHNQSWDKTKDKAEIKKVNEEINSRVDAIKNSKGPLFLIIRNGEFVGYLEGFEAYQQVRKDGDNPDLGESNYQQNDLINNFINGVQTIVHSKDIMTETYKSGNTNYNLNSRASQWNWKHWDNWVIRDSKSSSGSGSESGSESGSESYSYNLNKY
;
A
#
# COMPACT_ATOMS: atom_id res chain seq x y z
N MET A 1 21.33 42.12 36.68
CA MET A 1 20.54 40.96 37.15
C MET A 1 19.28 40.87 36.31
N LYS A 2 19.07 39.72 35.62
CA LYS A 2 17.79 38.99 35.38
C LYS A 2 16.56 39.83 34.98
N LYS A 3 15.86 39.65 33.85
CA LYS A 3 15.67 38.51 32.93
C LYS A 3 15.19 39.01 31.55
N LEU A 4 15.63 38.33 30.49
CA LEU A 4 14.98 38.28 29.18
C LEU A 4 13.60 37.62 29.30
N ILE A 5 12.60 38.15 28.61
CA ILE A 5 11.42 37.40 28.18
C ILE A 5 11.32 37.57 26.66
N ALA A 6 11.83 36.57 25.95
CA ALA A 6 11.40 36.27 24.59
C ALA A 6 10.00 35.65 24.69
N LEU A 7 8.99 36.30 24.13
CA LEU A 7 7.71 35.66 23.87
C LEU A 7 7.78 35.12 22.44
N LEU A 8 7.86 33.80 22.35
CA LEU A 8 7.88 33.02 21.12
C LEU A 8 6.62 33.26 20.29
N GLY A 9 6.81 33.27 18.97
CA GLY A 9 5.75 33.26 17.98
C GLY A 9 4.79 32.10 18.23
N ALA A 10 3.50 32.43 18.24
CA ALA A 10 2.41 31.48 18.25
C ALA A 10 2.42 30.72 16.91
N PHE A 11 2.92 29.48 16.94
CA PHE A 11 2.58 28.49 15.94
C PHE A 11 1.11 28.13 16.14
N THR A 12 0.21 28.75 15.37
CA THR A 12 -1.16 28.26 15.20
C THR A 12 -1.12 27.05 14.28
N LEU A 13 -0.75 25.90 14.85
CA LEU A 13 -1.13 24.60 14.30
C LEU A 13 -2.64 24.47 14.47
N THR A 14 -3.43 24.83 13.46
CA THR A 14 -4.75 24.23 13.29
C THR A 14 -4.56 22.79 12.83
N ALA A 15 -4.11 21.96 13.78
CA ALA A 15 -4.27 20.53 13.71
C ALA A 15 -5.78 20.26 13.68
N SER A 16 -6.32 20.03 12.49
CA SER A 16 -7.55 19.25 12.38
C SER A 16 -7.33 17.96 13.15
N SER A 17 -8.16 17.76 14.16
CA SER A 17 -8.03 16.75 15.20
C SER A 17 -8.17 15.33 14.63
N ALA A 18 -7.15 14.87 13.93
CA ALA A 18 -6.79 13.46 13.96
C ALA A 18 -6.45 13.19 15.43
N SER A 19 -7.41 12.63 16.14
CA SER A 19 -7.23 12.15 17.50
C SER A 19 -6.23 10.99 17.46
N LEU A 20 -4.93 11.32 17.35
CA LEU A 20 -3.85 10.46 17.81
C LEU A 20 -4.04 10.36 19.32
N VAL A 21 -4.85 9.40 19.73
CA VAL A 21 -4.82 8.88 21.08
C VAL A 21 -3.42 8.30 21.27
N VAL A 22 -2.47 9.16 21.66
CA VAL A 22 -1.20 8.76 22.24
C VAL A 22 -1.56 8.17 23.59
N ALA A 23 -1.98 6.90 23.58
CA ALA A 23 -1.95 6.11 24.79
C ALA A 23 -0.47 6.00 25.17
N CYS A 24 -0.09 6.62 26.29
CA CYS A 24 1.18 6.36 26.97
C CYS A 24 1.22 4.89 27.37
N GLY A 25 1.74 4.06 26.48
CA GLY A 25 2.14 2.68 26.71
C GLY A 25 3.31 2.40 25.76
N ASN A 26 4.15 1.42 26.08
CA ASN A 26 5.21 0.92 25.21
C ASN A 26 4.63 0.29 23.92
N THR A 27 4.02 1.08 23.03
CA THR A 27 3.21 0.63 21.89
C THR A 27 3.61 1.25 20.56
N ALA A 28 4.75 1.94 20.48
CA ALA A 28 5.33 2.31 19.20
C ALA A 28 5.66 1.04 18.40
N ILE A 29 5.23 1.00 17.15
CA ILE A 29 5.54 -0.09 16.22
C ILE A 29 6.21 0.62 15.05
N PRO A 30 7.57 0.70 15.03
CA PRO A 30 8.29 1.57 14.11
C PRO A 30 7.89 1.41 12.64
N ALA A 31 7.66 0.17 12.18
CA ALA A 31 7.20 -0.10 10.82
C ALA A 31 5.82 0.50 10.51
N TYR A 32 4.86 0.38 11.44
CA TYR A 32 3.55 1.04 11.30
C TYR A 32 3.69 2.56 11.39
N ASP A 33 4.46 3.08 12.35
CA ASP A 33 4.62 4.52 12.55
C ASP A 33 5.26 5.17 11.31
N ASN A 34 6.23 4.48 10.68
CA ASN A 34 6.82 4.90 9.42
C ASN A 34 5.80 4.87 8.27
N PHE A 35 5.05 3.77 8.13
CA PHE A 35 3.98 3.68 7.14
C PHE A 35 2.96 4.82 7.31
N ALA A 36 2.46 5.04 8.53
CA ALA A 36 1.46 6.06 8.81
C ALA A 36 2.01 7.46 8.54
N LYS A 37 3.29 7.72 8.84
CA LYS A 37 3.97 8.97 8.49
C LYS A 37 4.02 9.17 6.97
N LEU A 38 4.48 8.17 6.23
CA LEU A 38 4.58 8.23 4.76
C LEU A 38 3.21 8.41 4.11
N ALA A 39 2.21 7.64 4.54
CA ALA A 39 0.85 7.73 4.05
C ALA A 39 0.21 9.10 4.36
N ASN A 40 0.39 9.64 5.56
CA ASN A 40 -0.07 10.99 5.90
C ASN A 40 0.62 12.08 5.08
N ALA A 41 1.92 11.93 4.79
CA ALA A 41 2.68 12.88 3.98
C ALA A 41 2.18 12.97 2.52
N THR A 42 1.34 12.03 2.08
CA THR A 42 0.68 12.12 0.77
C THR A 42 -0.51 13.06 0.72
N LYS A 43 -1.04 13.51 1.87
CA LYS A 43 -2.20 14.41 1.92
C LYS A 43 -1.85 15.77 1.33
N PRO A 44 -2.79 16.44 0.63
CA PRO A 44 -2.65 17.85 0.36
C PRO A 44 -2.63 18.65 1.67
N THR A 45 -1.89 19.74 1.73
CA THR A 45 -1.92 20.69 2.85
C THR A 45 -2.74 21.91 2.48
N LEU A 46 -3.35 22.53 3.50
CA LEU A 46 -4.13 23.75 3.35
C LEU A 46 -3.37 24.91 4.00
N ASN A 47 -3.48 26.09 3.40
CA ASN A 47 -3.09 27.34 4.06
C ASN A 47 -4.15 27.79 5.08
N ASP A 48 -3.88 28.91 5.76
CA ASP A 48 -4.77 29.49 6.77
C ASP A 48 -6.16 29.87 6.21
N GLU A 49 -6.26 30.10 4.90
CA GLU A 49 -7.51 30.39 4.19
C GLU A 49 -8.27 29.13 3.72
N GLY A 50 -7.77 27.92 4.03
CA GLY A 50 -8.40 26.66 3.63
C GLY A 50 -8.21 26.29 2.16
N SER A 51 -7.30 26.97 1.45
CA SER A 51 -6.93 26.67 0.06
C SER A 51 -5.74 25.71 0.01
N ILE A 52 -5.64 24.90 -1.05
CA ILE A 52 -4.51 23.97 -1.25
C ILE A 52 -3.20 24.76 -1.35
N GLU A 53 -2.29 24.54 -0.41
CA GLU A 53 -0.94 25.09 -0.39
C GLU A 53 0.02 24.11 -1.08
N GLN A 54 0.04 22.86 -0.62
CA GLN A 54 0.78 21.77 -1.24
C GLN A 54 -0.19 20.73 -1.78
N LYS A 55 -0.03 20.38 -3.06
CA LYS A 55 -0.78 19.28 -3.65
C LYS A 55 -0.36 17.95 -3.01
N GLY A 56 -1.29 17.03 -2.87
CA GLY A 56 -1.04 15.68 -2.42
C GLY A 56 -0.16 14.89 -3.38
N SER A 57 0.18 13.67 -2.99
CA SER A 57 1.05 12.78 -3.74
C SER A 57 0.53 11.34 -3.72
N THR A 58 1.29 10.42 -4.33
CA THR A 58 1.04 8.98 -4.29
C THR A 58 2.19 8.26 -3.59
N LEU A 59 1.85 7.35 -2.70
CA LEU A 59 2.74 6.37 -2.11
C LEU A 59 2.34 5.00 -2.62
N VAL A 60 3.28 4.28 -3.20
CA VAL A 60 3.20 2.83 -3.33
C VAL A 60 3.95 2.25 -2.15
N TYR A 61 3.28 1.46 -1.32
CA TYR A 61 3.86 0.83 -0.15
C TYR A 61 3.93 -0.68 -0.33
N TYR A 62 5.14 -1.20 -0.50
CA TYR A 62 5.45 -2.60 -0.67
C TYR A 62 5.42 -3.34 0.68
N ILE A 63 4.77 -4.50 0.71
CA ILE A 63 4.84 -5.47 1.80
C ILE A 63 5.25 -6.80 1.19
N GLY A 64 6.54 -7.13 1.28
CA GLY A 64 7.09 -8.42 0.84
C GLY A 64 7.13 -9.44 1.97
N ALA A 65 7.46 -10.69 1.63
CA ALA A 65 7.78 -11.73 2.60
C ALA A 65 9.09 -12.44 2.23
N GLN A 66 9.94 -12.72 3.23
CA GLN A 66 11.24 -13.36 3.01
C GLN A 66 11.10 -14.80 2.47
N ASP A 67 10.01 -15.47 2.84
CA ASP A 67 9.68 -16.83 2.42
C ASP A 67 8.85 -16.91 1.13
N ASN A 68 8.81 -15.85 0.33
CA ASN A 68 7.98 -15.79 -0.88
C ASN A 68 8.82 -15.42 -2.12
N LEU A 69 8.83 -16.31 -3.11
CA LEU A 69 9.68 -16.14 -4.30
C LEU A 69 9.27 -14.95 -5.15
N SER A 70 7.99 -14.60 -5.22
CA SER A 70 7.51 -13.39 -5.89
C SER A 70 8.04 -12.11 -5.21
N SER A 71 8.10 -12.10 -3.88
CA SER A 71 8.68 -10.98 -3.12
C SER A 71 10.16 -10.83 -3.43
N LEU A 72 10.93 -11.93 -3.33
CA LEU A 72 12.36 -11.93 -3.66
C LEU A 72 12.61 -11.52 -5.12
N SER A 73 11.76 -11.95 -6.05
CA SER A 73 11.87 -11.62 -7.46
C SER A 73 11.61 -10.14 -7.72
N PHE A 74 10.61 -9.54 -7.06
CA PHE A 74 10.39 -8.09 -7.13
C PHE A 74 11.59 -7.32 -6.58
N GLU A 75 12.12 -7.71 -5.41
CA GLU A 75 13.27 -7.04 -4.80
C GLU A 75 14.50 -7.12 -5.71
N TYR A 76 14.76 -8.29 -6.30
CA TYR A 76 15.81 -8.49 -7.31
C TYR A 76 15.61 -7.58 -8.52
N ALA A 77 14.40 -7.59 -9.10
CA ALA A 77 14.06 -6.80 -10.28
C ALA A 77 14.24 -5.31 -10.05
N LEU A 78 13.81 -4.84 -8.88
CA LEU A 78 13.92 -3.44 -8.50
C LEU A 78 15.38 -3.02 -8.45
N LYS A 79 16.24 -3.77 -7.75
CA LYS A 79 17.69 -3.50 -7.65
C LYS A 79 18.36 -3.47 -9.04
N GLU A 80 18.07 -4.47 -9.87
CA GLU A 80 18.58 -4.51 -11.26
C GLU A 80 18.12 -3.28 -12.06
N SER A 81 16.84 -2.92 -11.95
CA SER A 81 16.26 -1.81 -12.72
C SER A 81 16.85 -0.44 -12.39
N VAL A 82 17.42 -0.29 -11.19
CA VAL A 82 18.05 0.94 -10.70
C VAL A 82 19.59 0.84 -10.65
N ASN A 83 20.16 -0.22 -11.22
CA ASN A 83 21.60 -0.50 -11.29
C ASN A 83 22.29 -0.55 -9.92
N LEU A 84 21.68 -1.26 -8.96
CA LEU A 84 22.31 -1.58 -7.68
C LEU A 84 22.78 -3.03 -7.65
N GLU A 85 23.82 -3.29 -6.86
CA GLU A 85 24.25 -4.66 -6.62
C GLU A 85 23.19 -5.42 -5.80
N GLN A 86 23.16 -6.74 -5.96
CA GLN A 86 22.17 -7.59 -5.28
C GLN A 86 22.28 -7.57 -3.74
N SER A 87 23.48 -7.26 -3.23
CA SER A 87 23.77 -7.07 -1.81
C SER A 87 23.26 -5.75 -1.24
N ALA A 88 22.89 -4.79 -2.10
CA ALA A 88 22.32 -3.51 -1.65
C ALA A 88 21.01 -3.73 -0.90
N SER A 89 20.73 -2.85 0.05
CA SER A 89 19.46 -2.90 0.78
C SER A 89 18.28 -2.56 -0.14
N LEU A 90 17.08 -3.01 0.24
CA LEU A 90 15.87 -2.65 -0.48
C LEU A 90 15.55 -1.15 -0.34
N ASP A 91 15.88 -0.55 0.81
CA ASP A 91 15.73 0.88 1.05
C ASP A 91 16.60 1.71 0.09
N GLU A 92 17.84 1.30 -0.18
CA GLU A 92 18.68 1.95 -1.19
C GLU A 92 18.05 1.90 -2.59
N ALA A 93 17.39 0.78 -2.92
CA ALA A 93 16.69 0.64 -4.20
C ALA A 93 15.45 1.54 -4.29
N PHE A 94 14.72 1.70 -3.19
CA PHE A 94 13.62 2.67 -3.08
C PHE A 94 14.12 4.09 -3.24
N ASP A 95 15.19 4.49 -2.54
CA ASP A 95 15.75 5.83 -2.61
C ASP A 95 16.22 6.15 -4.03
N LYS A 96 16.94 5.23 -4.68
CA LYS A 96 17.39 5.37 -6.08
C LYS A 96 16.22 5.51 -7.06
N LEU A 97 15.14 4.74 -6.86
CA LEU A 97 13.92 4.87 -7.66
C LEU A 97 13.24 6.22 -7.39
N ASN A 98 13.19 6.66 -6.14
CA ASN A 98 12.54 7.89 -5.72
C ASN A 98 13.27 9.14 -6.24
N GLU A 99 14.59 9.06 -6.42
CA GLU A 99 15.44 10.09 -7.04
C GLU A 99 15.37 10.12 -8.59
N SER A 100 14.74 9.11 -9.21
CA SER A 100 14.63 9.04 -10.67
C SER A 100 13.84 10.21 -11.25
N ASN A 101 14.19 10.62 -12.48
CA ASN A 101 13.53 11.71 -13.19
C ASN A 101 12.51 11.18 -14.22
N ALA A 102 11.31 11.78 -14.24
CA ALA A 102 10.24 11.46 -15.18
C ALA A 102 10.64 11.62 -16.67
N SER A 103 11.64 12.46 -16.96
CA SER A 103 12.12 12.69 -18.33
C SER A 103 12.75 11.46 -19.00
N SER A 104 13.09 10.42 -18.25
CA SER A 104 13.70 9.18 -18.77
C SER A 104 12.65 8.11 -19.11
N THR A 105 11.75 8.45 -20.03
CA THR A 105 10.48 7.72 -20.32
C THR A 105 10.62 6.26 -20.77
N ASN A 106 11.85 5.80 -21.07
CA ASN A 106 12.14 4.42 -21.47
C ASN A 106 12.70 3.57 -20.33
N THR A 107 13.09 4.17 -19.20
CA THR A 107 13.56 3.44 -18.02
C THR A 107 12.41 3.12 -17.09
N PHE A 108 12.57 2.08 -16.26
CA PHE A 108 11.61 1.78 -15.20
C PHE A 108 11.36 2.99 -14.30
N GLY A 109 12.44 3.63 -13.80
CA GLY A 109 12.32 4.80 -12.92
C GLY A 109 11.58 5.98 -13.56
N GLY A 110 11.88 6.31 -14.82
CA GLY A 110 11.15 7.37 -15.51
C GLY A 110 9.67 7.02 -15.75
N LYS A 111 9.36 5.77 -16.12
CA LYS A 111 7.97 5.32 -16.28
C LYS A 111 7.20 5.29 -14.95
N PHE A 112 7.85 4.87 -13.86
CA PHE A 112 7.28 4.92 -12.51
C PHE A 112 6.91 6.36 -12.13
N LYS A 113 7.81 7.32 -12.34
CA LYS A 113 7.49 8.74 -12.11
C LYS A 113 6.39 9.27 -13.02
N GLY A 114 6.34 8.79 -14.27
CA GLY A 114 5.28 9.10 -15.23
C GLY A 114 3.87 8.71 -14.78
N ILE A 115 3.71 7.73 -13.87
CA ILE A 115 2.40 7.39 -13.28
C ILE A 115 1.77 8.63 -12.66
N GLY A 116 2.56 9.44 -11.94
CA GLY A 116 2.08 10.65 -11.31
C GLY A 116 1.65 11.73 -12.30
N GLU A 117 2.29 11.79 -13.48
CA GLU A 117 2.01 12.77 -14.54
C GLU A 117 0.74 12.46 -15.34
N ALA A 118 0.40 11.18 -15.52
CA ALA A 118 -0.79 10.72 -16.24
C ALA A 118 -2.12 11.28 -15.67
N LEU A 119 -2.04 11.95 -14.53
CA LEU A 119 -3.18 12.44 -13.74
C LEU A 119 -3.21 13.97 -13.66
N GLY A 120 -2.12 14.66 -14.04
CA GLY A 120 -2.10 16.11 -14.18
C GLY A 120 -2.59 16.61 -15.55
N THR A 121 -2.74 15.71 -16.53
CA THR A 121 -3.09 16.07 -17.93
C THR A 121 -4.52 15.72 -18.31
N ASN A 122 -5.21 14.89 -17.53
CA ASN A 122 -6.57 14.46 -17.84
C ASN A 122 -7.62 15.38 -17.21
N ASN A 123 -7.81 16.50 -17.92
CA ASN A 123 -9.08 17.18 -18.18
C ASN A 123 -9.64 18.10 -17.08
N THR A 124 -9.62 19.40 -17.38
CA THR A 124 -10.43 20.46 -16.76
C THR A 124 -11.94 20.14 -16.68
N ASN A 125 -12.40 19.10 -17.38
CA ASN A 125 -13.77 18.55 -17.43
C ASN A 125 -13.87 17.00 -17.35
N GLY A 126 -12.84 16.21 -17.02
CA GLY A 126 -12.90 14.76 -17.36
C GLY A 126 -12.32 13.77 -16.39
N THR A 127 -12.99 12.61 -16.39
CA THR A 127 -12.62 11.30 -15.81
C THR A 127 -12.22 11.25 -14.31
N ASP A 128 -11.62 12.29 -13.74
CA ASP A 128 -11.64 12.62 -12.32
C ASP A 128 -13.01 13.15 -11.86
N ALA A 129 -14.09 12.68 -12.49
CA ALA A 129 -15.45 12.94 -12.05
C ALA A 129 -15.74 12.43 -10.62
N LEU A 130 -14.79 11.77 -9.97
CA LEU A 130 -14.85 11.28 -8.58
C LEU A 130 -14.09 12.24 -7.67
N ASN A 131 -14.48 13.52 -7.71
CA ASN A 131 -14.15 14.45 -6.65
C ASN A 131 -14.75 13.91 -5.36
N LEU A 132 -13.95 13.15 -4.61
CA LEU A 132 -14.35 12.69 -3.29
C LEU A 132 -14.10 13.84 -2.33
N VAL A 133 -15.15 14.21 -1.62
CA VAL A 133 -15.06 15.12 -0.49
C VAL A 133 -14.42 14.42 0.68
N GLU A 134 -13.60 15.14 1.41
CA GLU A 134 -13.07 14.66 2.69
C GLU A 134 -14.24 14.30 3.61
N THR A 135 -14.26 13.05 4.05
CA THR A 135 -15.36 12.46 4.81
C THR A 135 -14.81 11.95 6.13
N ASN A 136 -15.45 12.30 7.24
CA ASN A 136 -15.09 11.80 8.56
C ASN A 136 -16.04 10.69 9.01
N VAL A 137 -15.47 9.67 9.64
CA VAL A 137 -16.17 8.48 10.10
C VAL A 137 -15.65 8.07 11.48
N THR A 138 -16.52 7.47 12.28
CA THR A 138 -16.16 6.90 13.58
C THR A 138 -16.57 5.44 13.67
N TYR A 139 -15.70 4.62 14.26
CA TYR A 139 -15.97 3.22 14.51
C TYR A 139 -16.59 2.99 15.88
N ASN A 140 -17.76 2.37 15.90
CA ASN A 140 -18.44 1.96 17.12
C ASN A 140 -18.06 0.52 17.49
N LYS A 141 -17.13 0.38 18.43
CA LYS A 141 -16.65 -0.92 18.93
C LYS A 141 -17.75 -1.85 19.48
N LYS A 142 -18.83 -1.30 20.05
CA LYS A 142 -19.91 -2.12 20.64
C LYS A 142 -20.80 -2.76 19.58
N LYS A 143 -20.96 -2.09 18.45
CA LYS A 143 -21.80 -2.53 17.34
C LYS A 143 -21.01 -3.17 16.20
N ASP A 144 -19.69 -3.02 16.22
CA ASP A 144 -18.79 -3.42 15.14
C ASP A 144 -19.18 -2.76 13.79
N LEU A 145 -19.46 -1.45 13.83
CA LEU A 145 -19.89 -0.68 12.66
C LEU A 145 -19.18 0.67 12.60
N TRP A 146 -18.86 1.10 11.39
CA TRP A 146 -18.49 2.47 11.03
C TRP A 146 -19.74 3.33 10.86
N TYR A 147 -19.65 4.56 11.33
CA TYR A 147 -20.68 5.58 11.23
C TYR A 147 -20.13 6.84 10.58
N PHE A 148 -20.92 7.44 9.71
CA PHE A 148 -20.66 8.77 9.17
C PHE A 148 -20.71 9.83 10.28
N GLU A 149 -19.79 10.78 10.23
CA GLU A 149 -19.81 11.95 11.12
C GLU A 149 -20.13 13.23 10.35
N ASN A 150 -19.28 13.58 9.39
CA ASN A 150 -19.41 14.80 8.59
C ASN A 150 -18.62 14.70 7.28
N GLN A 151 -18.79 15.71 6.43
CA GLN A 151 -17.99 15.96 5.24
C GLN A 151 -17.57 17.42 5.21
N THR A 152 -16.40 17.66 4.63
CA THR A 152 -15.92 19.01 4.35
C THR A 152 -16.20 19.37 2.89
N GLU A 153 -15.98 20.64 2.53
CA GLU A 153 -16.07 21.09 1.13
C GLU A 153 -14.81 20.73 0.33
N LEU A 154 -13.78 20.18 0.97
CA LEU A 154 -12.51 19.86 0.35
C LEU A 154 -12.62 18.62 -0.54
N ASN A 155 -12.46 18.81 -1.84
CA ASN A 155 -12.34 17.72 -2.81
C ASN A 155 -10.91 17.19 -2.85
N THR A 156 -10.62 16.16 -2.06
CA THR A 156 -9.26 15.60 -1.89
C THR A 156 -8.73 14.92 -3.14
N PHE A 157 -9.58 14.57 -4.10
CA PHE A 157 -9.21 13.94 -5.38
C PHE A 157 -9.43 14.85 -6.60
N SER A 158 -9.40 16.17 -6.40
CA SER A 158 -9.49 17.15 -7.49
C SER A 158 -8.14 17.44 -8.14
N TYR A 159 -8.15 18.01 -9.35
CA TYR A 159 -6.95 18.49 -10.05
C TYR A 159 -6.13 19.51 -9.22
N THR A 160 -6.82 20.33 -8.42
CA THR A 160 -6.18 21.34 -7.57
C THR A 160 -5.53 20.71 -6.35
N ALA A 161 -6.15 19.69 -5.75
CA ALA A 161 -5.61 18.96 -4.60
C ALA A 161 -4.54 17.92 -4.97
N THR A 162 -4.54 17.42 -6.20
CA THR A 162 -3.75 16.24 -6.57
C THR A 162 -2.47 16.59 -7.32
N GLY A 163 -1.33 16.16 -6.78
CA GLY A 163 -0.01 16.37 -7.39
C GLY A 163 0.47 15.18 -8.21
N THR A 164 1.63 15.36 -8.84
CA THR A 164 2.28 14.36 -9.70
C THR A 164 3.37 13.58 -8.97
N LYS A 165 3.67 13.90 -7.71
CA LYS A 165 4.70 13.20 -6.95
C LYS A 165 4.26 11.76 -6.67
N ILE A 166 5.15 10.80 -6.92
CA ILE A 166 4.99 9.40 -6.56
C ILE A 166 6.28 8.85 -5.94
N GLU A 167 6.13 8.10 -4.85
CA GLU A 167 7.22 7.43 -4.13
C GLU A 167 6.90 5.97 -3.89
N LEU A 168 7.93 5.13 -3.87
CA LEU A 168 7.87 3.73 -3.44
C LEU A 168 8.62 3.60 -2.11
N HIS A 169 7.99 2.97 -1.13
CA HIS A 169 8.63 2.53 0.11
C HIS A 169 8.10 1.15 0.45
N GLY A 170 8.63 0.49 1.47
CA GLY A 170 8.08 -0.78 1.90
C GLY A 170 8.68 -1.37 3.15
N THR A 171 8.29 -2.60 3.41
CA THR A 171 8.83 -3.46 4.46
C THR A 171 8.75 -4.91 3.99
N THR A 172 9.54 -5.77 4.63
CA THR A 172 9.47 -7.22 4.42
C THR A 172 9.05 -7.86 5.74
N VAL A 173 8.12 -8.82 5.70
CA VAL A 173 7.75 -9.68 6.84
C VAL A 173 8.49 -11.01 6.75
N ASP A 174 8.54 -11.75 7.86
CA ASP A 174 9.24 -13.03 7.89
C ASP A 174 8.53 -14.07 6.99
N THR A 175 7.21 -14.18 7.11
CA THR A 175 6.41 -15.14 6.32
C THR A 175 5.20 -14.51 5.66
N VAL A 176 4.82 -15.02 4.48
CA VAL A 176 3.58 -14.61 3.79
C VAL A 176 2.33 -14.99 4.59
N GLY A 177 2.42 -16.04 5.43
CA GLY A 177 1.34 -16.42 6.36
C GLY A 177 1.10 -15.40 7.47
N ASP A 178 2.11 -14.58 7.79
CA ASP A 178 2.00 -13.51 8.78
C ASP A 178 1.45 -12.20 8.18
N LEU A 179 1.16 -12.18 6.87
CA LEU A 179 0.52 -11.06 6.20
C LEU A 179 -0.84 -10.76 6.87
N TRP A 180 -0.98 -9.55 7.41
CA TRP A 180 -2.11 -9.05 8.21
C TRP A 180 -2.27 -9.59 9.64
N THR A 181 -1.44 -10.55 10.05
CA THR A 181 -1.45 -11.07 11.43
C THR A 181 -0.26 -10.56 12.24
N ASP A 182 0.85 -10.20 11.58
CA ASP A 182 1.98 -9.50 12.19
C ASP A 182 1.54 -8.17 12.82
N LYS A 183 2.21 -7.77 13.91
CA LYS A 183 1.87 -6.58 14.70
C LYS A 183 1.81 -5.31 13.85
N ALA A 184 2.74 -5.11 12.90
CA ALA A 184 2.78 -3.92 12.07
C ALA A 184 1.71 -3.97 10.97
N THR A 185 1.65 -5.04 10.19
CA THR A 185 0.70 -5.18 9.08
C THR A 185 -0.75 -5.22 9.56
N LYS A 186 -1.02 -5.87 10.70
CA LYS A 186 -2.31 -5.84 11.38
C LYS A 186 -2.71 -4.42 11.77
N LYS A 187 -1.76 -3.59 12.21
CA LYS A 187 -2.03 -2.19 12.57
C LYS A 187 -2.25 -1.32 11.33
N ILE A 188 -1.49 -1.55 10.25
CA ILE A 188 -1.74 -0.92 8.95
C ILE A 188 -3.18 -1.21 8.48
N LEU A 189 -3.61 -2.48 8.54
CA LEU A 189 -4.96 -2.87 8.17
C LEU A 189 -6.02 -2.18 9.04
N ASN A 190 -5.89 -2.29 10.36
CA ASN A 190 -6.94 -1.86 11.28
C ASN A 190 -7.00 -0.34 11.48
N ASP A 191 -5.85 0.31 11.58
CA ASP A 191 -5.76 1.72 11.98
C ASP A 191 -5.60 2.65 10.78
N TRP A 192 -5.37 2.11 9.57
CA TRP A 192 -5.25 2.91 8.36
C TRP A 192 -6.19 2.49 7.23
N ILE A 193 -6.05 1.26 6.73
CA ILE A 193 -6.79 0.78 5.56
C ILE A 193 -8.30 0.75 5.83
N LYS A 194 -8.74 0.11 6.92
CA LYS A 194 -10.16 0.04 7.30
C LYS A 194 -10.81 1.43 7.43
N PRO A 195 -10.26 2.38 8.21
CA PRO A 195 -10.80 3.73 8.27
C PRO A 195 -10.82 4.44 6.91
N SER A 196 -9.78 4.28 6.09
CA SER A 196 -9.71 4.88 4.76
C SER A 196 -10.82 4.37 3.85
N ILE A 197 -11.00 3.04 3.76
CA ILE A 197 -12.09 2.42 3.02
C ILE A 197 -13.44 2.96 3.48
N ALA A 198 -13.67 3.05 4.80
CA ALA A 198 -14.91 3.58 5.35
C ALA A 198 -15.16 5.03 4.91
N ARG A 199 -14.15 5.91 5.01
CA ARG A 199 -14.26 7.31 4.55
C ARG A 199 -14.61 7.37 3.07
N MET A 200 -13.91 6.61 2.24
CA MET A 200 -14.12 6.67 0.81
C MET A 200 -15.48 6.10 0.39
N VAL A 201 -15.94 4.98 0.97
CA VAL A 201 -17.29 4.43 0.73
C VAL A 201 -18.37 5.47 1.01
N TYR A 202 -18.32 6.12 2.19
CA TYR A 202 -19.27 7.17 2.54
C TYR A 202 -19.17 8.41 1.63
N ALA A 203 -17.97 8.76 1.16
CA ALA A 203 -17.75 9.85 0.20
C ALA A 203 -18.40 9.57 -1.17
N ASN A 204 -18.33 8.33 -1.66
CA ASN A 204 -18.83 7.98 -2.99
C ASN A 204 -20.35 7.80 -3.05
N ILE A 205 -20.98 7.34 -1.98
CA ILE A 205 -22.44 7.15 -1.93
C ILE A 205 -23.20 8.48 -2.15
N ASP A 206 -22.66 9.61 -1.66
CA ASP A 206 -23.31 10.92 -1.86
C ASP A 206 -23.34 11.38 -3.31
N LYS A 207 -22.33 11.01 -4.10
CA LYS A 207 -22.26 11.39 -5.51
C LYS A 207 -23.43 10.82 -6.33
N HIS A 208 -24.05 9.74 -5.86
CA HIS A 208 -25.14 9.07 -6.56
C HIS A 208 -26.55 9.56 -6.17
N ASN A 209 -26.68 10.70 -5.48
CA ASN A 209 -27.97 11.30 -5.08
C ASN A 209 -28.90 10.33 -4.34
N GLN A 210 -28.33 9.41 -3.55
CA GLN A 210 -29.14 8.56 -2.69
C GLN A 210 -29.64 9.38 -1.50
N SER A 211 -30.89 9.83 -1.54
CA SER A 211 -31.50 10.62 -0.47
C SER A 211 -31.83 9.74 0.75
N TRP A 212 -30.85 9.49 1.62
CA TRP A 212 -31.06 8.84 2.92
C TRP A 212 -30.27 9.52 4.05
N ASP A 213 -30.77 9.44 5.29
CA ASP A 213 -30.10 10.05 6.45
C ASP A 213 -28.96 9.16 6.93
N LYS A 214 -27.72 9.51 6.56
CA LYS A 214 -26.46 8.84 6.91
C LYS A 214 -26.24 8.57 8.39
N THR A 215 -26.94 9.31 9.24
CA THR A 215 -26.82 9.22 10.70
C THR A 215 -27.94 8.40 11.34
N LYS A 216 -29.07 8.20 10.66
CA LYS A 216 -30.28 7.59 11.24
C LYS A 216 -30.82 6.37 10.53
N ASP A 217 -30.61 6.22 9.22
CA ASP A 217 -31.16 5.10 8.46
C ASP A 217 -30.39 3.80 8.75
N LYS A 218 -30.95 2.97 9.63
CA LYS A 218 -30.32 1.72 10.06
C LYS A 218 -30.12 0.73 8.91
N ALA A 219 -31.02 0.70 7.93
CA ALA A 219 -30.96 -0.28 6.84
C ALA A 219 -29.81 0.07 5.89
N GLU A 220 -29.70 1.35 5.53
CA GLU A 220 -28.62 1.82 4.66
C GLU A 220 -27.26 1.80 5.37
N ILE A 221 -27.18 2.21 6.65
CA ILE A 221 -25.94 2.07 7.44
C ILE A 221 -25.43 0.62 7.46
N LYS A 222 -26.33 -0.36 7.55
CA LYS A 222 -25.96 -1.77 7.53
C LYS A 222 -25.35 -2.16 6.18
N LYS A 223 -25.99 -1.79 5.07
CA LYS A 223 -25.47 -2.07 3.72
C LYS A 223 -24.09 -1.44 3.50
N VAL A 224 -23.89 -0.20 3.95
CA VAL A 224 -22.59 0.47 3.88
C VAL A 224 -21.51 -0.32 4.64
N ASN A 225 -21.84 -0.82 5.82
CA ASN A 225 -20.88 -1.60 6.60
C ASN A 225 -20.61 -2.99 6.00
N GLU A 226 -21.61 -3.64 5.40
CA GLU A 226 -21.42 -4.86 4.63
C GLU A 226 -20.45 -4.64 3.47
N GLU A 227 -20.56 -3.51 2.77
CA GLU A 227 -19.64 -3.10 1.71
C GLU A 227 -18.22 -2.83 2.25
N ILE A 228 -18.09 -2.06 3.33
CA ILE A 228 -16.80 -1.80 3.98
C ILE A 228 -16.12 -3.11 4.37
N ASN A 229 -16.85 -4.02 5.03
CA ASN A 229 -16.32 -5.30 5.49
C ASN A 229 -15.90 -6.19 4.31
N SER A 230 -16.70 -6.26 3.26
CA SER A 230 -16.35 -7.01 2.05
C SER A 230 -15.05 -6.52 1.41
N ARG A 231 -14.86 -5.20 1.29
CA ARG A 231 -13.63 -4.61 0.76
C ARG A 231 -12.40 -4.94 1.61
N VAL A 232 -12.58 -4.88 2.92
CA VAL A 232 -11.55 -5.19 3.92
C VAL A 232 -11.20 -6.68 3.90
N ASP A 233 -12.18 -7.56 3.75
CA ASP A 233 -11.96 -9.01 3.73
C ASP A 233 -11.26 -9.46 2.45
N ALA A 234 -11.51 -8.82 1.31
CA ALA A 234 -10.73 -9.10 0.10
C ALA A 234 -9.23 -8.84 0.32
N ILE A 235 -8.88 -7.70 0.95
CA ILE A 235 -7.50 -7.34 1.25
C ILE A 235 -6.87 -8.33 2.24
N LYS A 236 -7.61 -8.74 3.27
CA LYS A 236 -7.13 -9.76 4.23
C LYS A 236 -6.84 -11.10 3.57
N ASN A 237 -7.60 -11.45 2.54
CA ASN A 237 -7.46 -12.72 1.83
C ASN A 237 -6.37 -12.68 0.76
N SER A 238 -5.83 -11.49 0.45
CA SER A 238 -4.70 -11.35 -0.45
C SER A 238 -3.42 -11.93 0.15
N LYS A 239 -2.55 -12.48 -0.70
CA LYS A 239 -1.25 -13.08 -0.33
C LYS A 239 -0.13 -12.55 -1.25
N GLY A 240 1.10 -12.98 -1.01
CA GLY A 240 2.26 -12.60 -1.83
C GLY A 240 2.75 -11.18 -1.55
N PRO A 241 3.66 -10.62 -2.37
CA PRO A 241 4.03 -9.23 -2.21
C PRO A 241 2.80 -8.37 -2.50
N LEU A 242 2.50 -7.45 -1.58
CA LEU A 242 1.44 -6.47 -1.75
C LEU A 242 2.03 -5.10 -2.04
N PHE A 243 1.40 -4.38 -2.95
CA PHE A 243 1.72 -2.99 -3.23
C PHE A 243 0.50 -2.14 -2.90
N LEU A 244 0.44 -1.63 -1.68
CA LEU A 244 -0.64 -0.76 -1.24
C LEU A 244 -0.48 0.60 -1.92
N ILE A 245 -1.54 1.12 -2.51
CA ILE A 245 -1.49 2.39 -3.24
C ILE A 245 -2.28 3.41 -2.44
N ILE A 246 -1.57 4.39 -1.88
CA ILE A 246 -2.11 5.49 -1.10
C ILE A 246 -1.99 6.75 -1.94
N ARG A 247 -3.08 7.50 -2.08
CA ARG A 247 -3.10 8.77 -2.80
C ARG A 247 -3.87 9.80 -1.99
N ASN A 248 -3.28 10.99 -1.85
CA ASN A 248 -3.88 12.10 -1.11
C ASN A 248 -4.32 11.70 0.32
N GLY A 249 -3.57 10.79 0.95
CA GLY A 249 -3.83 10.27 2.29
C GLY A 249 -4.81 9.09 2.37
N GLU A 250 -5.41 8.67 1.26
CA GLU A 250 -6.39 7.60 1.22
C GLU A 250 -5.87 6.38 0.46
N PHE A 251 -6.21 5.20 0.95
CA PHE A 251 -5.93 3.93 0.29
C PHE A 251 -6.85 3.76 -0.91
N VAL A 252 -6.31 3.83 -2.13
CA VAL A 252 -7.10 3.79 -3.38
C VAL A 252 -7.14 2.42 -4.05
N GLY A 253 -6.33 1.47 -3.57
CA GLY A 253 -6.29 0.10 -4.05
C GLY A 253 -4.94 -0.54 -3.75
N TYR A 254 -4.71 -1.73 -4.30
CA TYR A 254 -3.46 -2.47 -4.13
C TYR A 254 -3.16 -3.31 -5.36
N LEU A 255 -1.89 -3.68 -5.58
CA LEU A 255 -1.55 -4.82 -6.44
C LEU A 255 -1.14 -6.01 -5.58
N GLU A 256 -1.39 -7.20 -6.11
CA GLU A 256 -1.10 -8.48 -5.47
C GLU A 256 -0.27 -9.33 -6.41
N GLY A 257 0.83 -9.87 -5.88
CA GLY A 257 1.68 -10.80 -6.59
C GLY A 257 2.71 -10.15 -7.52
N PHE A 258 3.68 -10.96 -7.92
CA PHE A 258 4.74 -10.63 -8.87
C PHE A 258 5.28 -11.90 -9.53
N GLU A 259 5.88 -11.80 -10.72
CA GLU A 259 6.52 -12.93 -11.40
C GLU A 259 7.65 -13.52 -10.54
N ALA A 260 7.78 -14.85 -10.51
CA ALA A 260 8.90 -15.53 -9.87
C ALA A 260 10.04 -15.76 -10.88
N TYR A 261 11.24 -15.33 -10.55
CA TYR A 261 12.42 -15.42 -11.42
C TYR A 261 13.37 -16.55 -11.02
N GLN A 262 14.02 -17.18 -12.02
CA GLN A 262 15.07 -18.18 -11.77
C GLN A 262 16.23 -17.62 -10.94
N GLN A 263 16.56 -16.34 -11.10
CA GLN A 263 17.71 -15.68 -10.47
C GLN A 263 17.67 -15.70 -8.93
N VAL A 264 16.48 -15.81 -8.33
CA VAL A 264 16.30 -15.81 -6.86
C VAL A 264 16.02 -17.20 -6.29
N ARG A 265 15.84 -18.20 -7.16
CA ARG A 265 15.58 -19.59 -6.80
C ARG A 265 16.85 -20.27 -6.31
N LYS A 266 16.71 -21.13 -5.31
CA LYS A 266 17.76 -22.01 -4.76
C LYS A 266 17.30 -23.45 -4.78
N ASP A 267 18.25 -24.38 -4.68
CA ASP A 267 17.97 -25.80 -4.53
C ASP A 267 17.10 -26.04 -3.28
N GLY A 268 16.00 -26.78 -3.44
CA GLY A 268 14.99 -27.01 -2.39
C GLY A 268 13.73 -26.15 -2.54
N ASP A 269 13.80 -25.02 -3.25
CA ASP A 269 12.61 -24.21 -3.55
C ASP A 269 11.66 -24.97 -4.51
N ASN A 270 10.35 -24.68 -4.42
CA ASN A 270 9.34 -25.35 -5.22
C ASN A 270 9.62 -25.22 -6.75
N PRO A 271 9.83 -26.33 -7.50
CA PRO A 271 10.19 -26.30 -8.91
C PRO A 271 9.04 -25.96 -9.88
N ASP A 272 7.77 -25.97 -9.42
CA ASP A 272 6.58 -25.89 -10.29
C ASP A 272 6.21 -24.47 -10.81
N LEU A 273 7.11 -23.49 -10.71
CA LEU A 273 6.77 -22.07 -10.85
C LEU A 273 6.75 -21.51 -12.27
N GLY A 274 7.18 -22.29 -13.26
CA GLY A 274 7.49 -21.73 -14.57
C GLY A 274 8.79 -20.93 -14.50
N GLU A 275 9.75 -21.32 -15.32
CA GLU A 275 11.09 -20.78 -15.28
C GLU A 275 11.18 -19.54 -16.18
N SER A 276 10.98 -18.34 -15.62
CA SER A 276 11.24 -17.09 -16.35
C SER A 276 12.51 -16.41 -15.82
N ASN A 277 13.25 -15.80 -16.74
CA ASN A 277 14.39 -14.95 -16.42
C ASN A 277 13.91 -13.50 -16.34
N TYR A 278 14.49 -12.71 -15.45
CA TYR A 278 14.16 -11.29 -15.35
C TYR A 278 14.23 -10.59 -16.72
N GLN A 279 13.13 -9.93 -17.09
CA GLN A 279 13.10 -8.99 -18.20
C GLN A 279 12.69 -7.60 -17.68
N GLN A 280 13.44 -6.57 -18.06
CA GLN A 280 13.13 -5.19 -17.67
C GLN A 280 11.70 -4.76 -18.05
N ASN A 281 11.17 -5.35 -19.12
CA ASN A 281 9.80 -5.10 -19.59
C ASN A 281 8.72 -5.65 -18.65
N ASP A 282 9.01 -6.60 -17.75
CA ASP A 282 8.01 -7.16 -16.82
C ASP A 282 7.57 -6.12 -15.79
N LEU A 283 8.55 -5.39 -15.21
CA LEU A 283 8.30 -4.26 -14.32
C LEU A 283 7.49 -3.16 -15.04
N ILE A 284 7.81 -2.90 -16.30
CA ILE A 284 7.16 -1.85 -17.08
C ILE A 284 5.74 -2.25 -17.49
N ASN A 285 5.54 -3.43 -18.06
CA ASN A 285 4.29 -3.78 -18.71
C ASN A 285 3.22 -4.27 -17.72
N ASN A 286 3.62 -4.84 -16.59
CA ASN A 286 2.67 -5.43 -15.67
C ASN A 286 2.56 -4.62 -14.39
N PHE A 287 3.69 -4.23 -13.78
CA PHE A 287 3.66 -3.45 -12.53
C PHE A 287 3.25 -1.98 -12.77
N ILE A 288 3.93 -1.24 -13.66
CA ILE A 288 3.60 0.18 -13.91
C ILE A 288 2.16 0.34 -14.41
N ASN A 289 1.74 -0.48 -15.38
CA ASN A 289 0.38 -0.42 -15.92
C ASN A 289 -0.69 -0.77 -14.87
N GLY A 290 -0.40 -1.74 -13.99
CA GLY A 290 -1.28 -2.08 -12.87
C GLY A 290 -1.45 -0.91 -11.90
N VAL A 291 -0.34 -0.31 -11.45
CA VAL A 291 -0.37 0.85 -10.53
C VAL A 291 -1.10 2.02 -11.18
N GLN A 292 -0.79 2.33 -12.45
CA GLN A 292 -1.43 3.41 -13.18
C GLN A 292 -2.95 3.21 -13.30
N THR A 293 -3.39 1.96 -13.55
CA THR A 293 -4.81 1.62 -13.61
C THR A 293 -5.50 1.89 -12.27
N ILE A 294 -4.95 1.40 -11.17
CA ILE A 294 -5.53 1.58 -9.82
C ILE A 294 -5.56 3.04 -9.42
N VAL A 295 -4.48 3.78 -9.70
CA VAL A 295 -4.41 5.20 -9.39
C VAL A 295 -5.45 5.99 -10.20
N HIS A 296 -5.64 5.66 -11.47
CA HIS A 296 -6.61 6.32 -12.34
C HIS A 296 -8.05 5.99 -11.93
N SER A 297 -8.36 4.71 -11.78
CA SER A 297 -9.71 4.25 -11.43
C SER A 297 -10.04 4.55 -9.98
N LYS A 298 -9.07 4.62 -9.07
CA LYS A 298 -9.29 4.52 -7.62
C LYS A 298 -10.03 3.21 -7.36
N ASP A 299 -9.41 2.10 -7.72
CA ASP A 299 -10.07 0.80 -7.92
C ASP A 299 -10.94 0.35 -6.73
N ILE A 300 -10.49 0.64 -5.50
CA ILE A 300 -11.26 0.35 -4.30
C ILE A 300 -12.66 1.00 -4.35
N MET A 301 -12.87 2.06 -5.15
CA MET A 301 -14.07 2.91 -5.22
C MET A 301 -14.99 2.74 -6.43
N THR A 302 -14.49 2.38 -7.60
CA THR A 302 -15.20 2.70 -8.87
C THR A 302 -15.57 1.51 -9.73
N GLU A 303 -14.66 0.57 -9.89
CA GLU A 303 -14.77 -0.45 -10.94
C GLU A 303 -15.40 -1.73 -10.41
N THR A 304 -15.22 -2.04 -9.13
CA THR A 304 -15.76 -3.26 -8.53
C THR A 304 -17.27 -3.20 -8.32
N TYR A 305 -17.86 -2.00 -8.12
CA TYR A 305 -19.27 -1.84 -7.73
C TYR A 305 -20.03 -0.78 -8.53
N LYS A 306 -20.24 -1.05 -9.83
CA LYS A 306 -21.44 -0.54 -10.51
C LYS A 306 -22.66 -1.11 -9.80
N SER A 307 -23.68 -0.28 -9.57
CA SER A 307 -24.90 -0.51 -8.77
C SER A 307 -25.80 -1.71 -9.16
N GLY A 308 -25.31 -2.67 -9.93
CA GLY A 308 -26.00 -3.90 -10.33
C GLY A 308 -25.29 -5.20 -9.93
N ASN A 309 -24.13 -5.15 -9.26
CA ASN A 309 -23.39 -6.35 -8.86
C ASN A 309 -23.62 -6.65 -7.38
N THR A 310 -24.33 -7.74 -7.08
CA THR A 310 -24.58 -8.20 -5.69
C THR A 310 -23.41 -8.95 -5.09
N ASN A 311 -22.37 -9.23 -5.88
CA ASN A 311 -21.21 -9.99 -5.45
C ASN A 311 -20.01 -9.05 -5.37
N TYR A 312 -19.69 -8.67 -4.13
CA TYR A 312 -18.66 -7.69 -3.85
C TYR A 312 -17.26 -8.31 -3.97
N ASN A 313 -16.81 -8.60 -5.21
CA ASN A 313 -15.54 -9.29 -5.46
C ASN A 313 -14.49 -8.39 -6.13
N LEU A 314 -13.55 -7.86 -5.32
CA LEU A 314 -12.34 -7.14 -5.78
C LEU A 314 -11.45 -7.99 -6.71
N ASN A 315 -11.53 -9.32 -6.60
CA ASN A 315 -10.78 -10.26 -7.45
C ASN A 315 -11.50 -10.61 -8.76
N SER A 316 -12.69 -10.06 -9.04
CA SER A 316 -13.43 -10.36 -10.28
C SER A 316 -12.69 -9.92 -11.56
N ARG A 317 -11.75 -8.97 -11.42
CA ARG A 317 -10.75 -8.59 -12.43
C ARG A 317 -9.31 -8.96 -12.08
N ALA A 318 -9.07 -9.71 -11.01
CA ALA A 318 -7.76 -10.37 -10.80
C ALA A 318 -7.42 -11.33 -11.97
N SER A 319 -8.39 -11.66 -12.83
CA SER A 319 -8.17 -12.25 -14.15
C SER A 319 -7.33 -11.40 -15.13
N GLN A 320 -7.02 -10.14 -14.79
CA GLN A 320 -6.05 -9.29 -15.49
C GLN A 320 -4.67 -9.30 -14.82
N TRP A 321 -4.58 -9.73 -13.57
CA TRP A 321 -3.32 -9.86 -12.84
C TRP A 321 -2.84 -11.29 -13.08
N ASN A 322 -2.41 -11.53 -14.33
CA ASN A 322 -1.95 -12.84 -14.83
C ASN A 322 -0.61 -13.25 -14.23
N TRP A 323 -0.35 -12.97 -12.95
CA TRP A 323 0.77 -13.56 -12.25
C TRP A 323 0.36 -15.00 -11.96
N LYS A 324 0.99 -15.95 -12.63
CA LYS A 324 0.87 -17.35 -12.22
C LYS A 324 1.76 -17.52 -10.99
N HIS A 325 1.38 -18.40 -10.06
CA HIS A 325 2.27 -18.85 -8.99
C HIS A 325 2.71 -17.79 -7.95
N TRP A 326 1.95 -16.70 -7.76
CA TRP A 326 2.29 -15.61 -6.82
C TRP A 326 2.21 -15.98 -5.34
N ASP A 327 1.50 -17.06 -5.01
CA ASP A 327 1.31 -17.58 -3.66
C ASP A 327 2.39 -18.60 -3.25
N ASN A 328 3.48 -18.72 -4.01
CA ASN A 328 4.47 -19.76 -3.78
C ASN A 328 5.51 -19.43 -2.72
N TRP A 329 5.83 -20.48 -1.97
CA TRP A 329 6.65 -20.41 -0.78
C TRP A 329 8.07 -20.90 -1.08
N VAL A 330 9.01 -20.28 -0.39
CA VAL A 330 10.40 -20.71 -0.28
C VAL A 330 10.43 -21.87 0.72
N ILE A 331 10.94 -23.03 0.30
CA ILE A 331 11.11 -24.20 1.16
C ILE A 331 12.61 -24.29 1.50
N ARG A 332 13.04 -23.60 2.55
CA ARG A 332 14.45 -23.60 3.00
C ARG A 332 14.53 -23.95 4.49
N ASP A 333 15.08 -25.12 4.80
CA ASP A 333 15.38 -25.60 6.17
C ASP A 333 16.75 -25.07 6.68
N SER A 334 17.00 -25.05 8.00
CA SER A 334 18.37 -25.07 8.55
C SER A 334 18.56 -26.42 9.09
N LYS A 335 19.83 -26.76 9.10
CA LYS A 335 20.39 -27.42 10.26
C LYS A 335 20.86 -26.43 11.34
N SER A 336 20.41 -26.72 12.55
CA SER A 336 21.10 -26.41 13.78
C SER A 336 22.55 -26.91 13.72
N SER A 337 23.46 -26.11 14.26
CA SER A 337 24.83 -26.51 14.52
C SER A 337 24.87 -27.70 15.48
N SER A 338 25.35 -28.86 15.02
CA SER A 338 25.99 -29.85 15.88
C SER A 338 27.25 -30.34 15.20
N GLY A 339 28.39 -29.85 15.70
CA GLY A 339 29.71 -30.32 15.32
C GLY A 339 30.06 -31.61 16.07
N SER A 340 30.51 -32.61 15.32
CA SER A 340 31.50 -33.60 15.77
C SER A 340 32.11 -34.20 14.50
N GLY A 341 33.40 -33.93 14.28
CA GLY A 341 34.01 -33.91 12.95
C GLY A 341 34.77 -35.17 12.52
N SER A 342 35.34 -35.09 11.31
CA SER A 342 36.71 -35.48 10.95
C SER A 342 36.94 -35.22 9.46
N GLU A 343 38.00 -34.47 9.18
CA GLU A 343 38.77 -34.25 7.94
C GLU A 343 38.36 -34.99 6.65
N SER A 344 38.09 -34.23 5.59
CA SER A 344 39.01 -34.06 4.44
C SER A 344 38.29 -33.44 3.22
N GLY A 345 38.88 -32.39 2.64
CA GLY A 345 38.74 -32.03 1.22
C GLY A 345 37.44 -31.32 0.78
N SER A 346 37.60 -30.09 0.27
CA SER A 346 36.73 -29.39 -0.70
C SER A 346 35.22 -29.37 -0.45
N GLU A 347 34.62 -28.21 -0.14
CA GLU A 347 33.31 -27.81 -0.66
C GLU A 347 32.80 -26.45 -0.14
N SER A 348 31.81 -25.93 -0.86
CA SER A 348 31.09 -24.67 -0.78
C SER A 348 30.57 -24.29 0.61
N GLY A 349 30.62 -22.99 0.90
CA GLY A 349 30.03 -22.41 2.10
C GLY A 349 28.50 -22.55 2.06
N SER A 350 27.98 -23.49 2.84
CA SER A 350 26.54 -23.64 3.10
C SER A 350 26.20 -22.90 4.40
N GLU A 351 25.36 -21.87 4.29
CA GLU A 351 24.64 -21.29 5.43
C GLU A 351 23.32 -22.05 5.62
N SER A 352 22.94 -22.36 6.86
CA SER A 352 21.73 -23.13 7.15
C SER A 352 20.81 -22.40 8.16
N TYR A 353 19.51 -22.13 7.81
CA TYR A 353 18.44 -21.45 8.66
C TYR A 353 17.12 -22.24 8.96
N SER A 354 16.77 -22.68 10.21
CA SER A 354 15.75 -23.74 10.50
C SER A 354 14.47 -23.17 10.97
N TYR A 355 13.41 -23.69 10.36
CA TYR A 355 12.07 -23.55 10.88
C TYR A 355 11.28 -24.86 10.75
N ASN A 356 10.30 -24.93 11.63
CA ASN A 356 9.54 -26.13 11.95
C ASN A 356 8.32 -26.22 11.02
N LEU A 357 8.35 -27.20 10.11
CA LEU A 357 7.28 -27.54 9.18
C LEU A 357 5.93 -27.89 9.84
N ASN A 358 5.87 -28.05 11.17
CA ASN A 358 4.65 -28.46 11.89
C ASN A 358 3.66 -27.31 12.20
N LYS A 359 3.71 -26.19 11.49
CA LYS A 359 2.75 -25.07 11.70
C LYS A 359 1.82 -24.81 10.51
N TYR A 360 1.87 -25.68 9.50
CA TYR A 360 0.93 -25.71 8.37
C TYR A 360 -0.13 -26.79 8.57
#